data_AF-M2MRY9-F1
#
_entry.id   AF-M2MRY9-F1
#
_cell.length_a   1.000
_cell.length_b   1.000
_cell.length_c   1.000
_cell.angle_alpha   90.00
_cell.angle_beta   90.00
_cell.angle_gamma   90.00
#
_symmetry.space_group_name_H-M   'P 1'
#
loop_
_entity.id
_entity.type
_entity.pdbx_description
1 polymer ?
#
loop_
_entity_poly.entity_id
_entity_poly.type
_entity_poly.pdbx_seq_one_letter_code
_entity_poly.pdbx_strand_id
1 'polypeptide(L)'
;MDEAEAKGKASMPEQDHWKFRPPYKIHKDNESFNTRYEASCHCGRVKYQLSREEPLDSKLCHCTTCQTQHAAPFQWAAIFHKDDINFTHGHHDLEWYDPSSKSIEHKLPCKVRCSFCHSPIMDEGRNMILLFPSLVHLKTDADKANFKPRCHMFYGQRVMDIPDGLPKWSGLNDQSDLIEDSPPELVKQFERKREEERAEKFKKGENK
;
A
#
# COMPACT_ATOMS: atom_id res chain seq x y z
N MET A 1 5.87 21.32 17.03
CA MET A 1 5.22 21.92 15.85
C MET A 1 6.02 23.17 15.56
N ASP A 2 6.73 23.18 14.44
CA ASP A 2 7.69 24.23 14.11
C ASP A 2 6.95 25.53 13.74
N GLU A 3 7.46 26.71 14.10
CA GLU A 3 6.77 28.01 13.89
C GLU A 3 6.49 28.27 12.40
N ALA A 4 7.32 27.73 11.51
CA ALA A 4 7.12 27.80 10.06
C ALA A 4 5.97 26.89 9.58
N GLU A 5 5.80 25.70 10.16
CA GLU A 5 4.66 24.81 9.87
C GLU A 5 3.35 25.43 10.36
N ALA A 6 3.39 26.09 11.53
CA ALA A 6 2.25 26.80 12.07
C ALA A 6 1.81 27.98 11.17
N LYS A 7 2.77 28.73 10.62
CA LYS A 7 2.50 29.86 9.71
C LYS A 7 1.97 29.41 8.34
N GLY A 8 2.51 28.33 7.76
CA GLY A 8 2.04 27.80 6.46
C GLY A 8 0.64 27.16 6.54
N LYS A 9 0.31 26.54 7.68
CA LYS A 9 -1.03 25.98 7.93
C LYS A 9 -2.09 27.07 8.14
N ALA A 10 -1.74 28.18 8.79
CA ALA A 10 -2.68 29.26 9.10
C ALA A 10 -3.21 30.02 7.87
N SER A 11 -2.49 30.01 6.75
CA SER A 11 -2.88 30.69 5.50
C SER A 11 -3.58 29.80 4.47
N MET A 12 -3.72 28.50 4.73
CA MET A 12 -4.31 27.53 3.79
C MET A 12 -5.76 27.19 4.18
N PRO A 13 -6.65 26.92 3.20
CA PRO A 13 -7.97 26.39 3.48
C PRO A 13 -7.89 25.12 4.35
N GLU A 14 -8.82 24.94 5.29
CA GLU A 14 -8.80 23.80 6.23
C GLU A 14 -8.74 22.44 5.53
N GLN A 15 -9.37 22.35 4.35
CA GLN A 15 -9.36 21.18 3.46
C GLN A 15 -7.97 20.80 2.92
N ASP A 16 -6.97 21.69 2.98
CA ASP A 16 -5.60 21.46 2.52
C ASP A 16 -4.62 21.12 3.66
N HIS A 17 -5.09 21.11 4.91
CA HIS A 17 -4.23 20.83 6.08
C HIS A 17 -3.57 19.44 6.07
N TRP A 18 -4.10 18.48 5.31
CA TRP A 18 -3.51 17.15 5.16
C TRP A 18 -2.14 17.17 4.47
N LYS A 19 -1.85 18.21 3.66
CA LYS A 19 -0.55 18.39 2.98
C LYS A 19 0.62 18.56 3.96
N PHE A 20 0.33 18.96 5.19
CA PHE A 20 1.32 19.13 6.27
C PHE A 20 1.38 17.93 7.21
N ARG A 21 0.67 16.84 6.90
CA ARG A 21 0.63 15.61 7.69
C ARG A 21 1.27 14.46 6.93
N PRO A 22 1.76 13.43 7.62
CA PRO A 22 2.15 12.17 6.99
C PRO A 22 1.02 11.66 6.07
N PRO A 23 1.32 11.21 4.84
CA PRO A 23 2.65 10.95 4.28
C PRO A 23 3.36 12.15 3.60
N TYR A 24 2.76 13.34 3.59
CA TYR A 24 3.25 14.50 2.83
C TYR A 24 4.06 15.50 3.66
N LYS A 25 4.16 15.27 4.97
CA LYS A 25 5.03 16.07 5.84
C LYS A 25 6.47 15.92 5.32
N ILE A 26 7.07 17.04 4.94
CA ILE A 26 8.48 17.09 4.56
C ILE A 26 9.31 17.18 5.83
N HIS A 27 10.19 16.21 6.03
CA HIS A 27 11.18 16.27 7.09
C HIS A 27 12.29 17.27 6.68
N LYS A 28 12.52 18.30 7.49
CA LYS A 28 13.58 19.31 7.23
C LYS A 28 14.98 18.72 7.46
N ASP A 29 15.99 19.32 6.86
CA ASP A 29 17.39 19.03 7.16
C ASP A 29 17.63 19.15 8.70
N ASN A 30 18.16 18.09 9.32
CA ASN A 30 18.31 17.84 10.77
C ASN A 30 17.15 17.09 11.48
N GLU A 31 16.07 16.70 10.81
CA GLU A 31 15.17 15.67 11.35
C GLU A 31 15.75 14.27 11.08
N SER A 32 15.79 13.40 12.10
CA SER A 32 16.39 12.07 12.01
C SER A 32 15.51 11.06 11.28
N PHE A 33 15.20 11.30 9.99
CA PHE A 33 14.58 10.31 9.12
C PHE A 33 15.66 9.30 8.67
N ASN A 34 15.62 8.09 9.21
CA ASN A 34 16.62 7.06 8.92
C ASN A 34 16.38 6.42 7.55
N THR A 35 16.82 7.07 6.47
CA THR A 35 16.61 6.59 5.10
C THR A 35 17.24 5.22 4.85
N ARG A 36 16.41 4.26 4.46
CA ARG A 36 16.79 2.91 4.00
C ARG A 36 16.74 2.78 2.50
N TYR A 37 15.69 3.31 1.88
CA TYR A 37 15.51 3.23 0.44
C TYR A 37 15.20 4.60 -0.15
N GLU A 38 15.60 4.77 -1.40
CA GLU A 38 15.21 5.90 -2.23
C GLU A 38 14.32 5.39 -3.35
N ALA A 39 13.41 6.25 -3.80
CA ALA A 39 12.47 5.92 -4.85
C ALA A 39 12.11 7.17 -5.64
N SER A 40 11.69 6.97 -6.89
CA SER A 40 11.25 8.07 -7.74
C SER A 40 10.21 7.63 -8.75
N CYS A 41 9.35 8.55 -9.18
CA CYS A 41 8.52 8.31 -10.36
C CYS A 41 9.40 8.21 -11.62
N HIS A 42 8.84 7.70 -12.73
CA HIS A 42 9.60 7.46 -13.95
C HIS A 42 10.30 8.71 -14.50
N CYS A 43 9.67 9.88 -14.43
CA CYS A 43 10.27 11.13 -14.90
C CYS A 43 11.22 11.81 -13.89
N GLY A 44 11.32 11.28 -12.67
CA GLY A 44 12.17 11.82 -11.61
C GLY A 44 11.68 13.12 -10.96
N ARG A 45 10.51 13.65 -11.33
CA ARG A 45 9.93 14.86 -10.71
C ARG A 45 9.51 14.60 -9.26
N VAL A 46 8.98 13.41 -8.97
CA VAL A 46 8.63 13.00 -7.60
C VAL A 46 9.73 12.09 -7.09
N LYS A 47 10.32 12.45 -5.94
CA LYS A 47 11.34 11.67 -5.24
C LYS A 47 10.98 11.54 -3.77
N TYR A 48 11.19 10.36 -3.22
CA TYR A 48 10.88 10.07 -1.82
C TYR A 48 11.82 9.02 -1.25
N GLN A 49 11.84 8.96 0.08
CA GLN A 49 12.66 8.08 0.88
C GLN A 49 11.77 7.22 1.77
N LEU A 50 12.24 6.02 2.10
CA LEU A 50 11.58 5.11 3.03
C LEU A 50 12.51 4.80 4.20
N SER A 51 12.00 4.80 5.43
CA SER A 51 12.81 4.58 6.64
C SER A 51 12.83 3.13 7.13
N ARG A 52 11.86 2.33 6.69
CA ARG A 52 11.68 0.94 7.11
C ARG A 52 12.34 -0.02 6.14
N GLU A 53 13.12 -0.96 6.67
CA GLU A 53 13.86 -1.97 5.89
C GLU A 53 12.94 -3.04 5.28
N GLU A 54 11.95 -3.53 6.02
CA GLU A 54 10.97 -4.51 5.54
C GLU A 54 9.55 -3.96 5.71
N PRO A 55 8.71 -3.92 4.65
CA PRO A 55 7.34 -3.44 4.75
C PRO A 55 6.52 -4.29 5.73
N LEU A 56 5.51 -3.66 6.35
CA LEU A 56 4.58 -4.33 7.26
C LEU A 56 3.92 -5.54 6.60
N ASP A 57 3.59 -5.38 5.31
CA ASP A 57 3.13 -6.48 4.48
C ASP A 57 3.46 -6.21 2.99
N SER A 58 3.38 -7.22 2.13
CA SER A 58 3.59 -7.10 0.69
C SER A 58 2.69 -8.08 -0.05
N LYS A 59 1.89 -7.60 -1.00
CA LYS A 59 0.77 -8.37 -1.58
C LYS A 59 0.62 -8.10 -3.07
N LEU A 60 0.08 -9.10 -3.77
CA LEU A 60 -0.41 -8.97 -5.13
C LEU A 60 -1.93 -8.89 -5.13
N CYS A 61 -2.51 -7.79 -5.59
CA CYS A 61 -3.96 -7.61 -5.71
C CYS A 61 -4.40 -7.81 -7.16
N HIS A 62 -5.34 -8.74 -7.35
CA HIS A 62 -5.86 -9.14 -8.65
C HIS A 62 -7.23 -8.53 -8.96
N CYS A 63 -7.73 -7.58 -8.18
CA CYS A 63 -9.04 -7.01 -8.48
C CYS A 63 -9.01 -6.19 -9.78
N THR A 64 -10.11 -6.18 -10.53
CA THR A 64 -10.19 -5.51 -11.84
C THR A 64 -9.85 -4.01 -11.78
N THR A 65 -10.21 -3.33 -10.68
CA THR A 65 -9.81 -1.94 -10.44
C THR A 65 -8.29 -1.79 -10.36
N CYS A 66 -7.60 -2.64 -9.60
CA CYS A 66 -6.14 -2.60 -9.48
C CYS A 66 -5.47 -2.90 -10.82
N GLN A 67 -5.97 -3.91 -11.55
CA GLN A 67 -5.46 -4.23 -12.89
C GLN A 67 -5.57 -3.04 -13.85
N THR A 68 -6.73 -2.38 -13.88
CA THR A 68 -7.00 -1.25 -14.78
C THR A 68 -6.15 -0.04 -14.41
N GLN A 69 -6.04 0.28 -13.11
CA GLN A 69 -5.27 1.44 -12.64
C GLN A 69 -3.77 1.29 -12.85
N HIS A 70 -3.26 0.06 -12.85
CA HIS A 70 -1.84 -0.23 -13.06
C HIS A 70 -1.50 -0.59 -14.51
N ALA A 71 -2.51 -0.77 -15.38
CA ALA A 71 -2.34 -1.36 -16.71
C ALA A 71 -1.50 -2.66 -16.67
N ALA A 72 -1.77 -3.50 -15.66
CA ALA A 72 -0.98 -4.70 -15.36
C ALA A 72 -1.89 -5.85 -14.89
N PRO A 73 -1.44 -7.13 -14.97
CA PRO A 73 -2.24 -8.27 -14.51
C PRO A 73 -2.60 -8.24 -13.02
N PHE A 74 -1.87 -7.48 -12.21
CA PHE A 74 -2.11 -7.27 -10.78
C PHE A 74 -1.37 -6.03 -10.29
N GLN A 75 -1.78 -5.51 -9.13
CA GLN A 75 -1.06 -4.49 -8.37
C GLN A 75 -0.12 -5.16 -7.36
N TRP A 76 1.16 -4.81 -7.36
CA TRP A 76 2.09 -5.15 -6.27
C TRP A 76 2.17 -4.00 -5.28
N ALA A 77 1.71 -4.25 -4.05
CA ALA A 77 1.65 -3.24 -3.00
C ALA A 77 2.37 -3.69 -1.73
N ALA A 78 3.24 -2.84 -1.22
CA ALA A 78 3.90 -2.97 0.08
C ALA A 78 3.29 -1.98 1.08
N ILE A 79 2.93 -2.47 2.26
CA ILE A 79 2.24 -1.71 3.29
C ILE A 79 3.25 -1.06 4.23
N PHE A 80 3.10 0.25 4.42
CA PHE A 80 3.93 1.06 5.32
C PHE A 80 3.06 1.95 6.20
N HIS A 81 3.58 2.36 7.36
CA HIS A 81 2.97 3.47 8.09
C HIS A 81 3.12 4.76 7.28
N LYS A 82 2.22 5.72 7.51
CA LYS A 82 2.31 7.04 6.86
C LYS A 82 3.59 7.80 7.21
N ASP A 83 4.18 7.51 8.37
CA ASP A 83 5.45 8.09 8.84
C ASP A 83 6.70 7.38 8.29
N ASP A 84 6.54 6.25 7.60
CA ASP A 84 7.68 5.51 7.05
C ASP A 84 8.16 6.11 5.71
N ILE A 85 7.48 7.12 5.16
CA ILE A 85 7.81 7.80 3.89
C ILE A 85 8.12 9.28 4.11
N ASN A 86 9.11 9.78 3.37
CA ASN A 86 9.46 11.20 3.31
C ASN A 86 9.60 11.65 1.86
N PHE A 87 8.78 12.59 1.40
CA PHE A 87 8.96 13.19 0.06
C PHE A 87 10.08 14.21 0.09
N THR A 88 11.14 13.97 -0.68
CA THR A 88 12.29 14.88 -0.80
C THR A 88 12.12 15.88 -1.94
N HIS A 89 11.32 15.55 -2.96
CA HIS A 89 11.02 16.43 -4.08
C HIS A 89 9.68 16.07 -4.75
N GLY A 90 9.00 17.07 -5.35
CA GLY A 90 7.82 16.84 -6.20
C GLY A 90 6.53 16.44 -5.49
N HIS A 91 6.39 16.65 -4.18
CA HIS A 91 5.12 16.40 -3.48
C HIS A 91 3.96 17.30 -3.99
N HIS A 92 4.28 18.43 -4.62
CA HIS A 92 3.31 19.28 -5.34
C HIS A 92 2.96 18.77 -6.74
N ASP A 93 3.75 17.85 -7.31
CA ASP A 93 3.52 17.20 -8.61
C ASP A 93 2.76 15.87 -8.45
N LEU A 94 2.01 15.74 -7.36
CA LEU A 94 1.15 14.60 -7.09
C LEU A 94 -0.27 14.88 -7.56
N GLU A 95 -0.93 13.84 -8.07
CA GLU A 95 -2.36 13.83 -8.35
C GLU A 95 -3.05 12.71 -7.56
N TRP A 96 -4.35 12.89 -7.32
CA TRP A 96 -5.20 11.93 -6.61
C TRP A 96 -6.30 11.40 -7.50
N TYR A 97 -6.73 10.18 -7.23
CA TYR A 97 -7.91 9.61 -7.86
C TYR A 97 -8.63 8.63 -6.94
N ASP A 98 -9.93 8.82 -6.75
CA ASP A 98 -10.81 7.85 -6.11
C ASP A 98 -11.56 7.05 -7.19
N PRO A 99 -11.25 5.75 -7.37
CA PRO A 99 -11.92 4.92 -8.37
C PRO A 99 -13.40 4.66 -8.07
N SER A 100 -13.85 4.79 -6.82
CA SER A 100 -15.25 4.59 -6.43
C SER A 100 -16.13 5.77 -6.81
N SER A 101 -15.68 7.00 -6.53
CA SER A 101 -16.40 8.23 -6.89
C SER A 101 -16.00 8.84 -8.23
N LYS A 102 -14.95 8.31 -8.88
CA LYS A 102 -14.34 8.85 -10.11
C LYS A 102 -13.94 10.32 -9.98
N SER A 103 -13.44 10.68 -8.80
CA SER A 103 -13.05 12.05 -8.45
C SER A 103 -11.53 12.19 -8.33
N ILE A 104 -11.03 13.39 -8.62
CA ILE A 104 -9.62 13.78 -8.41
C ILE A 104 -9.39 14.50 -7.08
N GLU A 105 -10.44 14.62 -6.26
CA GLU A 105 -10.33 15.20 -4.92
C GLU A 105 -9.52 14.31 -3.98
N HIS A 106 -8.84 14.93 -3.01
CA HIS A 106 -8.15 14.20 -1.95
C HIS A 106 -9.16 13.64 -0.94
N LYS A 107 -9.74 12.47 -1.26
CA LYS A 107 -10.67 11.76 -0.38
C LYS A 107 -10.17 10.34 -0.10
N LEU A 108 -9.86 10.07 1.17
CA LEU A 108 -9.31 8.77 1.56
C LEU A 108 -10.37 7.66 1.61
N PRO A 109 -10.06 6.44 1.13
CA PRO A 109 -8.80 6.06 0.48
C PRO A 109 -8.72 6.56 -0.98
N CYS A 110 -7.54 6.98 -1.43
CA CYS A 110 -7.33 7.43 -2.81
C CYS A 110 -6.02 6.89 -3.41
N LYS A 111 -5.94 6.90 -4.73
CA LYS A 111 -4.74 6.58 -5.52
C LYS A 111 -3.87 7.82 -5.62
N VAL A 112 -2.56 7.68 -5.48
CA VAL A 112 -1.58 8.77 -5.59
C VAL A 112 -0.62 8.47 -6.73
N ARG A 113 -0.46 9.43 -7.65
CA ARG A 113 0.40 9.30 -8.84
C ARG A 113 1.20 10.57 -9.10
N CYS A 114 2.22 10.47 -9.94
CA CYS A 114 2.85 11.67 -10.50
C CYS A 114 1.93 12.30 -11.55
N SER A 115 1.63 13.59 -11.42
CA SER A 115 0.77 14.33 -12.35
C SER A 115 1.37 14.52 -13.76
N PHE A 116 2.67 14.27 -13.92
CA PHE A 116 3.37 14.44 -15.20
C PHE A 116 3.52 13.14 -15.99
N CYS A 117 4.06 12.08 -15.36
CA CYS A 117 4.30 10.81 -16.04
C CYS A 117 3.31 9.70 -15.66
N HIS A 118 2.35 10.00 -14.78
CA HIS A 118 1.31 9.07 -14.31
C HIS A 118 1.83 7.79 -13.65
N SER A 119 3.12 7.72 -13.30
CA SER A 119 3.65 6.59 -12.53
C SER A 119 2.84 6.44 -11.24
N PRO A 120 2.26 5.26 -10.98
CA PRO A 120 1.56 5.02 -9.75
C PRO A 120 2.57 4.98 -8.61
N ILE A 121 2.31 5.72 -7.53
CA ILE A 121 3.24 5.82 -6.39
C ILE A 121 2.74 5.00 -5.19
N MET A 122 1.50 5.24 -4.77
CA MET A 122 0.89 4.53 -3.65
C MET A 122 -0.64 4.64 -3.65
N ASP A 123 -1.29 3.79 -2.87
CA ASP A 123 -2.63 4.09 -2.36
C ASP A 123 -2.50 4.71 -0.97
N GLU A 124 -3.15 5.86 -0.77
CA GLU A 124 -3.25 6.46 0.55
C GLU A 124 -4.50 5.93 1.27
N GLY A 125 -4.28 5.11 2.29
CA GLY A 125 -5.32 4.70 3.21
C GLY A 125 -5.53 5.71 4.34
N ARG A 126 -6.45 5.40 5.26
CA ARG A 126 -6.70 6.25 6.45
C ARG A 126 -5.50 6.25 7.41
N ASN A 127 -4.94 5.06 7.67
CA ASN A 127 -3.91 4.85 8.69
C ASN A 127 -2.53 4.43 8.12
N MET A 128 -2.51 3.94 6.89
CA MET A 128 -1.33 3.34 6.25
C MET A 128 -1.30 3.72 4.77
N ILE A 129 -0.15 3.54 4.14
CA ILE A 129 0.01 3.64 2.69
C ILE A 129 0.29 2.27 2.11
N LEU A 130 -0.17 2.04 0.88
CA LEU A 130 0.19 0.88 0.07
C LEU A 130 1.11 1.40 -1.04
N LEU A 131 2.41 1.41 -0.77
CA LEU A 131 3.44 1.85 -1.70
C LEU A 131 3.64 0.81 -2.81
N PHE A 132 3.96 1.26 -4.03
CA PHE A 132 4.26 0.34 -5.14
C PHE A 132 5.77 0.10 -5.28
N PRO A 133 6.28 -1.11 -4.96
CA PRO A 133 7.71 -1.35 -4.86
C PRO A 133 8.49 -1.20 -6.18
N SER A 134 7.80 -1.24 -7.32
CA SER A 134 8.41 -1.05 -8.65
C SER A 134 9.12 0.30 -8.84
N LEU A 135 8.84 1.29 -7.99
CA LEU A 135 9.50 2.60 -8.00
C LEU A 135 10.68 2.71 -7.02
N VAL A 136 10.90 1.70 -6.18
CA VAL A 136 11.93 1.69 -5.14
C VAL A 136 13.25 1.19 -5.71
N HIS A 137 14.33 1.89 -5.43
CA HIS A 137 15.68 1.51 -5.85
C HIS A 137 16.25 0.40 -4.94
N LEU A 138 15.81 -0.85 -5.15
CA LEU A 138 16.29 -2.03 -4.44
C LEU A 138 17.66 -2.48 -5.02
N LYS A 139 18.74 -2.21 -4.28
CA LYS A 139 20.12 -2.33 -4.80
C LYS A 139 20.70 -3.73 -4.59
N THR A 140 20.27 -4.42 -3.54
CA THR A 140 20.77 -5.76 -3.18
C THR A 140 19.67 -6.82 -3.31
N ASP A 141 20.07 -8.09 -3.37
CA ASP A 141 19.10 -9.19 -3.33
C ASP A 141 18.41 -9.33 -1.97
N ALA A 142 19.06 -8.87 -0.89
CA ALA A 142 18.43 -8.76 0.42
C ALA A 142 17.31 -7.71 0.39
N ASP A 143 17.53 -6.55 -0.22
CA ASP A 143 16.50 -5.51 -0.40
C ASP A 143 15.31 -6.09 -1.18
N LYS A 144 15.57 -6.81 -2.29
CA LYS A 144 14.51 -7.46 -3.07
C LYS A 144 13.77 -8.51 -2.26
N ALA A 145 14.46 -9.28 -1.43
CA ALA A 145 13.85 -10.30 -0.59
C ALA A 145 12.86 -9.69 0.42
N ASN A 146 13.20 -8.55 1.04
CA ASN A 146 12.36 -7.86 2.01
C ASN A 146 11.00 -7.42 1.42
N PHE A 147 10.96 -7.10 0.12
CA PHE A 147 9.73 -6.64 -0.55
C PHE A 147 8.90 -7.76 -1.17
N LYS A 148 9.35 -9.02 -1.17
CA LYS A 148 8.64 -10.12 -1.84
C LYS A 148 7.17 -10.21 -1.36
N PRO A 149 6.21 -10.39 -2.28
CA PRO A 149 4.83 -10.57 -1.89
C PRO A 149 4.65 -11.84 -1.06
N ARG A 150 3.74 -11.79 -0.09
CA ARG A 150 3.42 -12.90 0.81
C ARG A 150 2.16 -13.65 0.40
N CYS A 151 1.26 -13.02 -0.37
CA CYS A 151 0.04 -13.64 -0.86
C CYS A 151 -0.58 -12.89 -2.07
N HIS A 152 -1.58 -13.52 -2.68
CA HIS A 152 -2.46 -12.95 -3.69
C HIS A 152 -3.84 -12.68 -3.10
N MET A 153 -4.36 -11.48 -3.29
CA MET A 153 -5.73 -11.11 -2.93
C MET A 153 -6.59 -11.01 -4.18
N PHE A 154 -7.88 -11.29 -4.05
CA PHE A 154 -8.87 -11.25 -5.14
C PHE A 154 -8.48 -12.12 -6.35
N TYR A 155 -7.79 -13.24 -6.12
CA TYR A 155 -7.16 -14.04 -7.17
C TYR A 155 -8.16 -14.73 -8.11
N GLY A 156 -9.44 -14.82 -7.72
CA GLY A 156 -10.52 -15.24 -8.61
C GLY A 156 -10.75 -14.30 -9.80
N GLN A 157 -10.28 -13.04 -9.73
CA GLN A 157 -10.39 -12.04 -10.81
C GLN A 157 -9.13 -11.95 -11.68
N ARG A 158 -8.13 -12.82 -11.47
CA ARG A 158 -6.88 -12.81 -12.23
C ARG A 158 -7.14 -12.96 -13.73
N VAL A 159 -6.27 -12.35 -14.53
CA VAL A 159 -6.28 -12.49 -16.00
C VAL A 159 -5.23 -13.48 -16.51
N MET A 160 -4.38 -13.98 -15.62
CA MET A 160 -3.42 -15.03 -15.89
C MET A 160 -3.10 -15.79 -14.59
N ASP A 161 -2.77 -17.07 -14.71
CA ASP A 161 -2.34 -17.90 -13.59
C ASP A 161 -0.90 -17.59 -13.16
N ILE A 162 -0.66 -17.55 -11.85
CA ILE A 162 0.65 -17.27 -11.24
C ILE A 162 1.08 -18.45 -10.33
N PRO A 163 1.85 -19.41 -10.85
CA PRO A 163 2.25 -20.62 -10.13
C PRO A 163 3.52 -20.39 -9.28
N ASP A 164 3.43 -19.53 -8.27
CA ASP A 164 4.56 -19.13 -7.41
C ASP A 164 4.57 -19.76 -6.00
N GLY A 165 3.60 -20.62 -5.69
CA GLY A 165 3.48 -21.26 -4.39
C GLY A 165 3.10 -20.33 -3.25
N LEU A 166 2.60 -19.12 -3.53
CA LEU A 166 2.06 -18.22 -2.51
C LEU A 166 0.56 -18.44 -2.28
N PRO A 167 0.05 -18.25 -1.04
CA PRO A 167 -1.38 -18.30 -0.74
C PRO A 167 -2.20 -17.39 -1.65
N LYS A 168 -3.35 -17.90 -2.11
CA LYS A 168 -4.23 -17.20 -3.05
C LYS A 168 -5.62 -17.09 -2.47
N TRP A 169 -6.03 -15.87 -2.18
CA TRP A 169 -7.29 -15.56 -1.52
C TRP A 169 -8.35 -15.13 -2.53
N SER A 170 -9.58 -15.59 -2.35
CA SER A 170 -10.73 -15.16 -3.16
C SER A 170 -11.10 -13.69 -2.99
N GLY A 171 -10.75 -13.11 -1.84
CA GLY A 171 -10.92 -11.70 -1.49
C GLY A 171 -9.72 -11.16 -0.70
N LEU A 172 -10.00 -10.54 0.45
CA LEU A 172 -8.97 -10.05 1.37
C LEU A 172 -8.31 -11.23 2.11
N ASN A 173 -7.00 -11.13 2.33
CA ASN A 173 -6.27 -12.15 3.08
C ASN A 173 -6.84 -12.32 4.49
N ASP A 174 -6.89 -13.57 4.97
CA ASP A 174 -7.41 -13.97 6.29
C ASP A 174 -8.90 -13.67 6.54
N GLN A 175 -9.62 -13.14 5.54
CA GLN A 175 -11.04 -12.80 5.62
C GLN A 175 -11.87 -13.48 4.53
N SER A 176 -11.23 -14.21 3.62
CA SER A 176 -11.87 -14.92 2.53
C SER A 176 -11.38 -16.37 2.46
N ASP A 177 -11.87 -17.12 1.49
CA ASP A 177 -11.41 -18.48 1.26
C ASP A 177 -10.08 -18.51 0.50
N LEU A 178 -9.27 -19.54 0.77
CA LEU A 178 -8.12 -19.89 -0.07
C LEU A 178 -8.62 -20.57 -1.35
N ILE A 179 -7.95 -20.32 -2.46
CA ILE A 179 -8.23 -20.95 -3.76
C ILE A 179 -7.30 -22.15 -3.95
N GLU A 180 -7.73 -23.14 -4.73
CA GLU A 180 -7.06 -24.44 -4.99
C GLU A 180 -5.55 -24.32 -5.31
N ASP A 181 -5.15 -23.27 -6.03
CA ASP A 181 -3.75 -22.96 -6.36
C ASP A 181 -2.88 -22.56 -5.15
N SER A 182 -3.44 -22.53 -3.94
CA SER A 182 -2.72 -22.22 -2.69
C SER A 182 -1.96 -23.44 -2.16
N PRO A 183 -0.88 -23.24 -1.38
CA PRO A 183 -0.15 -24.35 -0.75
C PRO A 183 -1.07 -25.26 0.08
N PRO A 184 -1.16 -26.58 -0.20
CA PRO A 184 -2.13 -27.46 0.43
C PRO A 184 -2.05 -27.51 1.97
N GLU A 185 -0.84 -27.39 2.51
CA GLU A 185 -0.63 -27.39 3.96
C GLU A 185 -1.20 -26.12 4.62
N LEU A 186 -1.10 -24.97 3.95
CA LEU A 186 -1.70 -23.72 4.43
C LEU A 186 -3.22 -23.76 4.36
N VAL A 187 -3.78 -24.41 3.33
CA VAL A 187 -5.23 -24.65 3.23
C VAL A 187 -5.74 -25.44 4.43
N LYS A 188 -5.11 -26.58 4.75
CA LYS A 188 -5.48 -27.41 5.90
C LYS A 188 -5.38 -26.65 7.24
N GLN A 189 -4.31 -25.88 7.43
CA GLN A 189 -4.10 -25.10 8.64
C GLN A 189 -5.17 -24.01 8.81
N PHE A 190 -5.53 -23.32 7.72
CA PHE A 190 -6.56 -22.29 7.72
C PHE A 190 -7.95 -22.86 8.00
N GLU A 191 -8.29 -24.01 7.41
CA GLU A 191 -9.54 -24.72 7.67
C GLU A 191 -9.66 -25.12 9.15
N ARG A 192 -8.61 -25.74 9.72
CA ARG A 192 -8.57 -26.11 11.14
C ARG A 192 -8.80 -24.90 12.04
N LYS A 193 -8.11 -23.79 11.77
CA LYS A 193 -8.27 -22.55 12.54
C LYS A 193 -9.71 -22.01 12.47
N ARG A 194 -10.34 -22.04 11.30
CA ARG A 194 -11.75 -21.61 11.15
C ARG A 194 -12.73 -22.50 11.89
N GLU A 195 -12.49 -23.81 11.93
CA GLU A 195 -13.31 -24.74 12.71
C GLU A 195 -13.16 -24.49 14.22
N GLU A 196 -11.94 -24.27 14.69
CA GLU A 196 -11.64 -23.90 16.08
C GLU A 196 -12.34 -22.59 16.46
N GLU A 197 -12.20 -21.52 15.65
CA GLU A 197 -12.86 -20.23 15.88
C GLU A 197 -14.40 -20.35 15.86
N ARG A 198 -14.96 -21.16 14.94
CA ARG A 198 -16.41 -21.41 14.88
C ARG A 198 -16.88 -22.15 16.12
N ALA A 199 -16.13 -23.15 16.58
CA ALA A 199 -16.43 -23.89 17.79
C ALA A 199 -16.35 -22.98 19.04
N GLU A 200 -15.38 -22.06 19.09
CA GLU A 200 -15.30 -21.06 20.16
C GLU A 200 -16.47 -20.09 20.15
N LYS A 201 -16.85 -19.53 18.99
CA LYS A 201 -18.02 -18.65 18.86
C LYS A 201 -19.31 -19.36 19.28
N PHE A 202 -19.46 -20.63 18.88
CA PHE A 202 -20.58 -21.47 19.31
C PHE A 202 -20.60 -21.63 20.84
N LYS A 203 -19.46 -21.92 21.47
CA LYS A 203 -19.34 -22.03 22.93
C LYS A 203 -19.63 -20.71 23.67
N LYS A 204 -19.30 -19.57 23.08
CA LYS A 204 -19.55 -18.23 23.65
C LYS A 204 -20.98 -17.73 23.44
N GLY A 205 -21.82 -18.46 22.71
CA GLY A 205 -23.20 -18.03 22.41
C GLY A 205 -23.27 -16.82 21.48
N GLU A 206 -22.20 -16.52 20.76
CA GLU A 206 -22.09 -15.39 19.82
C GLU A 206 -22.74 -15.69 18.46
N ASN A 207 -23.44 -16.82 18.34
CA ASN A 207 -24.28 -17.12 17.20
C ASN A 207 -25.63 -16.38 17.32
N LYS A 208 -25.61 -15.07 17.11
CA LYS A 208 -26.80 -14.28 16.75
C LYS A 208 -26.61 -13.63 15.39
#